data_AF-A0A946K0S5-F1
#
_entry.id   AF-A0A946K0S5-F1
#
_cell.length_a   1.000
_cell.length_b   1.000
_cell.length_c   1.000
_cell.angle_alpha   90.00
_cell.angle_beta   90.00
_cell.angle_gamma   90.00
#
_symmetry.space_group_name_H-M   'P 1'
#
loop_
_entity.id
_entity.type
_entity.pdbx_description
1 polymer ?
#
loop_
_entity_poly.entity_id
_entity_poly.type
_entity_poly.pdbx_seq_one_letter_code
_entity_poly.pdbx_strand_id
1 'polypeptide(L)' 'MSVLETPRRGRPRKAAVMDTLAVRLPDDLVGEIDDYVERLQHQLPGLTISRADAIRQLLAVGLRAENERLPVKKNRK' A
#
# COMPACT_ATOMS: atom_id res chain seq x y z
N MET A 1 13.02 -28.27 -41.83
CA MET A 1 11.95 -27.51 -41.15
C MET A 1 12.06 -27.76 -39.65
N SER A 2 12.53 -26.77 -38.88
CA SER A 2 12.69 -26.87 -37.42
C SER A 2 11.52 -26.15 -36.76
N VAL A 3 10.48 -26.91 -36.44
CA VAL A 3 9.39 -26.46 -35.56
C VAL A 3 9.69 -27.06 -34.20
N LEU A 4 9.51 -26.28 -33.12
CA LEU A 4 9.64 -26.59 -31.69
C LEU A 4 10.69 -25.74 -30.93
N GLU A 5 10.76 -24.44 -31.20
CA GLU A 5 11.12 -23.48 -30.15
C GLU A 5 9.91 -23.30 -29.23
N THR A 6 9.81 -24.12 -28.19
CA THR A 6 8.81 -23.89 -27.14
C THR A 6 9.29 -22.74 -26.23
N PRO A 7 8.47 -21.71 -25.96
CA PRO A 7 8.83 -20.70 -24.97
C PRO A 7 9.01 -21.42 -23.63
N ARG A 8 10.18 -21.29 -23.01
CA ARG A 8 10.45 -21.80 -21.66
C ARG A 8 9.27 -21.41 -20.78
N ARG A 9 8.55 -22.42 -20.25
CA ARG A 9 7.50 -22.24 -19.24
C ARG A 9 8.14 -21.62 -17.99
N GLY A 10 8.25 -20.30 -17.97
CA GLY A 10 8.54 -19.52 -16.78
C GLY A 10 7.25 -19.24 -16.02
N ARG A 11 7.33 -19.21 -14.68
CA ARG A 11 6.25 -18.69 -13.84
C ARG A 11 5.88 -17.28 -14.33
N PRO A 12 4.60 -16.99 -14.64
CA PRO A 12 4.17 -15.63 -14.97
C PRO A 12 4.67 -14.67 -13.88
N ARG A 13 5.44 -13.65 -14.26
CA ARG A 13 5.83 -12.61 -13.31
C ARG A 13 4.56 -11.94 -12.81
N LYS A 14 4.29 -12.05 -11.50
CA LYS A 14 3.12 -11.44 -10.86
C LYS A 14 3.25 -9.93 -11.01
N ALA A 15 2.28 -9.29 -11.68
CA ALA A 15 2.34 -7.90 -12.10
C ALA A 15 2.29 -6.86 -10.97
N ALA A 16 2.09 -7.29 -9.72
CA ALA A 16 2.15 -6.41 -8.55
C ALA A 16 2.90 -7.13 -7.44
N VAL A 17 4.17 -6.79 -7.29
CA VAL A 17 4.92 -7.03 -6.05
C VAL A 17 4.67 -5.77 -5.22
N MET A 18 4.12 -5.92 -4.01
CA MET A 18 4.09 -4.80 -3.08
C MET A 18 5.52 -4.56 -2.60
N ASP A 19 6.02 -3.35 -2.76
CA ASP A 19 7.33 -2.99 -2.22
C ASP A 19 7.26 -2.86 -0.69
N THR A 20 8.36 -3.21 -0.03
CA THR A 20 8.47 -3.12 1.43
C THR A 20 9.00 -1.73 1.80
N LEU A 21 8.29 -1.05 2.69
CA LEU A 21 8.69 0.24 3.25
C LEU A 21 9.08 0.05 4.73
N ALA A 22 10.31 0.40 5.09
CA ALA A 22 10.76 0.48 6.48
C ALA A 22 10.88 1.96 6.88
N VAL A 23 10.20 2.35 7.96
CA VAL A 23 10.17 3.74 8.45
C VAL A 23 10.44 3.75 9.95
N ARG A 24 11.15 4.77 10.43
CA ARG A 24 11.31 5.05 11.87
C ARG A 24 10.26 6.07 12.27
N LEU A 25 9.51 5.77 13.32
CA LEU A 25 8.45 6.63 13.84
C LEU A 25 8.66 6.80 15.35
N PRO A 26 8.27 7.96 15.93
CA PRO A 26 8.18 8.12 17.38
C PRO A 26 7.18 7.12 17.99
N ASP A 27 7.43 6.69 19.22
CA ASP A 27 6.59 5.70 19.91
C ASP A 27 5.14 6.16 20.06
N ASP A 28 4.93 7.45 20.31
CA ASP A 28 3.59 8.04 20.44
C ASP A 28 2.77 7.84 19.16
N LEU A 29 3.40 8.07 18.00
CA LEU A 29 2.75 7.90 16.69
C LEU A 29 2.49 6.43 16.35
N VAL A 30 3.38 5.53 16.80
CA VAL A 30 3.18 4.09 16.72
C VAL A 30 1.93 3.68 17.51
N GLY A 31 1.74 4.26 18.70
CA GLY A 31 0.54 4.07 19.52
C GLY A 31 -0.74 4.53 18.81
N GLU A 32 -0.74 5.75 18.26
CA GLU A 32 -1.91 6.26 17.51
C GLU A 32 -2.31 5.39 16.31
N ILE A 33 -1.31 4.82 15.61
CA ILE A 33 -1.54 3.88 14.50
C ILE A 33 -2.19 2.59 15.02
N ASP A 34 -1.72 2.07 16.16
CA ASP A 34 -2.25 0.83 16.73
C ASP A 34 -3.68 1.01 17.22
N ASP A 35 -4.00 2.13 17.89
CA ASP A 35 -5.36 2.48 18.26
C ASP A 35 -6.28 2.59 17.04
N TYR A 36 -5.77 3.12 15.92
CA TYR A 36 -6.51 3.19 14.67
C TYR A 36 -6.79 1.78 14.10
N VAL A 37 -5.82 0.88 14.14
CA VAL A 37 -5.97 -0.51 13.69
C VAL A 37 -7.07 -1.19 14.50
N GLU A 38 -7.05 -1.06 15.83
CA GLU A 38 -8.06 -1.65 16.70
C GLU A 38 -9.46 -1.11 16.38
N ARG A 39 -9.63 0.22 16.25
CA ARG A 39 -10.90 0.82 15.84
C ARG A 39 -11.40 0.28 14.50
N LEU A 40 -10.50 0.12 13.54
CA LEU A 40 -10.85 -0.37 12.20
C LEU A 40 -11.28 -1.84 12.23
N GLN A 41 -10.59 -2.67 13.02
CA GLN A 41 -10.96 -4.08 13.22
C GLN A 41 -12.33 -4.22 13.90
N HIS A 42 -12.63 -3.36 14.88
CA HIS A 42 -13.94 -3.33 15.53
C HIS A 42 -15.08 -2.92 14.58
N GLN A 43 -14.83 -1.99 13.66
CA GLN A 43 -15.84 -1.50 12.72
C GLN A 43 -16.12 -2.47 11.56
N LEU A 44 -15.18 -3.35 11.24
CA LEU A 44 -15.27 -4.29 10.12
C LEU A 44 -15.18 -5.74 10.62
N PRO A 45 -16.18 -6.21 11.39
CA PRO A 45 -16.18 -7.57 11.91
C PRO A 45 -16.20 -8.59 10.76
N GLY A 46 -15.35 -9.61 10.87
CA GLY A 46 -15.22 -10.66 9.85
C GLY A 46 -14.15 -10.40 8.79
N LEU A 47 -13.48 -9.24 8.80
CA LEU A 47 -12.32 -8.98 7.96
C LEU A 47 -11.02 -9.05 8.78
N THR A 48 -10.06 -9.84 8.32
CA THR A 48 -8.72 -9.90 8.92
C THR A 48 -7.87 -8.73 8.41
N ILE A 49 -7.96 -7.59 9.09
CA ILE A 49 -7.20 -6.39 8.74
C ILE A 49 -5.85 -6.42 9.46
N SER A 50 -4.76 -6.43 8.69
CA SER A 50 -3.42 -6.34 9.25
C SER A 50 -3.01 -4.90 9.54
N ARG A 51 -2.02 -4.70 10.41
CA ARG A 51 -1.38 -3.39 10.64
C ARG A 51 -0.91 -2.75 9.34
N ALA A 52 -0.38 -3.55 8.42
CA ALA A 52 0.07 -3.08 7.12
C ALA A 52 -1.09 -2.59 6.23
N ASP A 53 -2.27 -3.22 6.32
CA ASP A 53 -3.47 -2.76 5.61
C ASP A 53 -3.93 -1.39 6.13
N ALA A 54 -3.99 -1.25 7.45
CA ALA A 54 -4.37 0.00 8.10
C ALA A 54 -3.39 1.13 7.74
N ILE A 55 -2.07 0.87 7.81
CA ILE A 55 -1.05 1.85 7.41
C ILE A 55 -1.19 2.22 5.93
N ARG A 56 -1.43 1.24 5.04
CA ARG A 56 -1.69 1.51 3.62
C ARG A 56 -2.89 2.44 3.42
N GLN A 57 -3.98 2.20 4.15
CA GLN A 57 -5.16 3.05 4.11
C GLN A 57 -4.87 4.46 4.61
N LEU A 58 -4.20 4.60 5.76
CA LEU A 58 -3.81 5.90 6.31
C LEU A 58 -2.95 6.70 5.33
N LEU A 59 -1.95 6.07 4.73
CA LEU A 59 -1.08 6.70 3.73
C LEU A 59 -1.87 7.11 2.48
N ALA A 60 -2.77 6.26 1.98
CA ALA A 60 -3.57 6.57 0.81
C ALA A 60 -4.52 7.76 1.06
N VAL A 61 -5.17 7.80 2.22
CA VAL A 61 -6.05 8.91 2.63
C VAL A 61 -5.23 10.19 2.85
N GLY A 62 -4.10 10.09 3.55
CA GLY A 62 -3.20 11.21 3.79
C GLY A 62 -2.64 11.82 2.50
N LEU A 63 -2.20 10.99 1.54
CA LEU A 63 -1.73 11.47 0.24
C LEU A 63 -2.81 12.18 -0.56
N ARG A 64 -4.07 11.73 -0.50
CA ARG A 64 -5.19 12.42 -1.14
C ARG A 64 -5.41 13.80 -0.52
N ALA A 65 -5.50 13.87 0.81
CA ALA A 65 -5.65 15.13 1.54
C ALA A 65 -4.49 16.10 1.28
N GLU A 66 -3.25 15.60 1.27
CA GLU A 66 -2.07 16.42 0.99
C GLU A 66 -2.04 16.95 -0.44
N ASN A 67 -2.47 16.16 -1.43
CA ASN A 67 -2.56 16.61 -2.83
C ASN A 67 -3.64 17.69 -3.03
N GLU A 68 -4.71 17.67 -2.24
CA GLU A 68 -5.72 18.73 -2.21
C GLU A 68 -5.16 20.01 -1.55
N ARG A 69 -4.39 19.86 -0.46
CA ARG A 69 -3.76 20.97 0.27
C ARG A 69 -2.61 21.62 -0.51
N LEU A 70 -1.83 20.82 -1.23
CA LEU A 70 -0.67 21.24 -2.02
C LEU A 70 -1.02 21.13 -3.50
N PRO A 71 -1.74 22.09 -4.09
CA PRO A 71 -2.06 22.06 -5.51
C PRO A 71 -0.76 22.09 -6.30
N VAL A 72 -0.39 20.96 -6.89
CA VAL A 72 0.76 20.86 -7.78
C VAL A 72 0.52 21.84 -8.93
N LYS A 73 1.35 22.88 -9.05
CA LYS A 73 1.41 23.66 -10.29
C LYS A 73 1.76 22.68 -11.40
N LYS A 74 0.77 22.31 -12.22
CA LYS A 74 1.01 21.57 -13.46
C LYS A 74 1.92 22.46 -14.31
N ASN A 75 3.22 22.19 -14.33
CA ASN A 75 4.08 22.66 -15.38
C ASN A 75 3.59 21.98 -16.66
N ARG A 76 2.76 22.70 -17.42
CA ARG A 76 2.43 22.36 -18.79
C ARG A 76 3.74 22.39 -19.56
N LYS A 77 4.26 21.21 -19.93
CA LYS A 77 5.13 21.08 -21.08
C LYS A 77 4.27 21.01 -22.33
#